data_AF-X1VWH4-F1
#
_entry.id   AF-X1VWH4-F1
#
_cell.length_a   1.000
_cell.length_b   1.000
_cell.length_c   1.000
_cell.angle_alpha   90.00
_cell.angle_beta   90.00
_cell.angle_gamma   90.00
#
_symmetry.space_group_name_H-M   'P 1'
#
loop_
_entity.id
_entity.type
_entity.pdbx_description
1 polymer ?
#
loop_
_entity_poly.entity_id
_entity_poly.type
_entity_poly.pdbx_seq_one_letter_code
_entity_poly.pdbx_strand_id
1 'polypeptide(L)'
;MKSHQYPELCRFQVGLFGQYFLRRGEGRELSRGEAHELINKLAKKGLVFTVANSKSPVHQVICSCCACCCAMLRGLTRFEDKNENCVAKSNYVSKVNFDLCEGCALCAERCPFKAIKITNEKAIVDPKKCYGCGICAVTCPVEAIKLNRIEQSYIYSDTAKLFEKIYQENRRKE
;
A
#
# COMPACT_ATOMS: atom_id res chain seq x y z
N MET A 1 12.89 -5.97 6.45
CA MET A 1 12.66 -4.70 7.19
C MET A 1 11.84 -4.98 8.45
N LYS A 2 12.27 -4.55 9.65
CA LYS A 2 11.61 -4.82 10.94
C LYS A 2 11.00 -3.51 11.51
N SER A 3 9.69 -3.47 11.80
CA SER A 3 8.97 -2.27 12.31
C SER A 3 9.34 -1.88 13.72
N HIS A 4 9.97 -2.79 14.48
CA HIS A 4 10.38 -2.54 15.86
C HIS A 4 11.47 -1.47 15.98
N GLN A 5 11.99 -0.98 14.85
CA GLN A 5 13.04 0.03 14.79
C GLN A 5 12.52 1.47 14.64
N TYR A 6 11.19 1.66 14.54
CA TYR A 6 10.56 2.97 14.36
C TYR A 6 9.47 3.17 15.41
N PRO A 7 9.80 3.65 16.62
CA PRO A 7 8.81 4.05 17.62
C PRO A 7 7.84 5.11 17.10
N GLU A 8 8.21 5.83 16.03
CA GLU A 8 7.39 6.82 15.32
C GLU A 8 6.39 6.23 14.30
N LEU A 9 5.82 5.04 14.54
CA LEU A 9 4.82 4.41 13.69
C LEU A 9 3.57 5.32 13.56
N CYS A 10 3.64 6.26 12.60
CA CYS A 10 2.66 7.32 12.47
C CYS A 10 1.42 6.79 11.76
N ARG A 11 0.34 6.67 12.53
CA ARG A 11 -1.02 6.48 12.01
C ARG A 11 -1.62 7.87 11.87
N PHE A 12 -1.89 8.30 10.63
CA PHE A 12 -2.59 9.56 10.44
C PHE A 12 -4.06 9.33 10.75
N GLN A 13 -4.56 10.02 11.77
CA GLN A 13 -5.97 10.03 12.14
C GLN A 13 -6.59 11.27 11.52
N VAL A 14 -7.70 11.09 10.82
CA VAL A 14 -8.42 12.17 10.14
C VAL A 14 -9.86 12.22 10.64
N GLY A 15 -10.50 13.39 10.54
CA GLY A 15 -11.89 13.57 10.95
C GLY A 15 -12.11 13.40 12.45
N LEU A 16 -13.20 12.71 12.83
CA LEU A 16 -13.65 12.56 14.21
C LEU A 16 -12.64 11.81 15.08
N PHE A 17 -11.95 10.82 14.53
CA PHE A 17 -10.91 10.08 15.24
C PHE A 17 -9.70 10.97 15.52
N GLY A 18 -9.31 11.83 14.56
CA GLY A 18 -8.28 12.83 14.79
C GLY A 18 -8.60 13.70 16.01
N GLN A 19 -9.81 14.27 16.05
CA GLN A 19 -10.26 15.07 17.20
C GLN A 19 -10.34 14.25 18.49
N TYR A 20 -10.77 12.99 18.42
CA TYR A 20 -10.82 12.11 19.58
C TYR A 20 -9.44 11.92 20.22
N PHE A 21 -8.41 11.59 19.43
CA PHE A 21 -7.05 11.40 19.94
C PHE A 21 -6.40 12.71 20.41
N LEU A 22 -6.67 13.82 19.73
CA LEU A 22 -6.21 15.14 20.18
C LEU A 22 -6.78 15.51 21.56
N ARG A 23 -8.08 15.28 21.79
CA ARG A 23 -8.72 15.52 23.10
C ARG A 23 -8.15 14.68 24.24
N ARG A 24 -7.57 13.52 23.92
CA ARG A 24 -6.94 12.62 24.90
C ARG A 24 -5.46 12.94 25.16
N GLY A 25 -4.88 13.89 24.42
CA GLY A 25 -3.44 14.16 24.46
C GLY A 25 -2.59 13.05 23.83
N GLU A 26 -3.20 12.17 23.04
CA GLU A 26 -2.55 11.01 22.40
C GLU A 26 -2.09 11.31 20.96
N GLY A 27 -1.95 12.59 20.60
CA GLY A 27 -1.53 13.01 19.27
C GLY A 27 -1.24 14.51 19.18
N ARG A 28 -0.76 14.94 18.01
CA ARG A 28 -0.57 16.35 17.67
C ARG A 28 -1.21 16.65 16.33
N GLU A 29 -1.65 17.88 16.15
CA GLU A 29 -2.12 18.35 14.85
C GLU A 29 -0.94 18.48 13.88
N LEU A 30 -1.21 18.24 12.60
CA LEU A 30 -0.25 18.34 11.51
C LEU A 30 -0.78 19.31 10.47
N SER A 31 0.07 20.22 10.02
CA SER A 31 -0.20 20.95 8.78
C SER A 31 -0.17 19.99 7.58
N ARG A 32 -0.79 20.41 6.46
CA ARG A 32 -0.74 19.64 5.20
C ARG A 32 0.70 19.43 4.71
N GLY A 33 1.58 20.42 4.89
CA GLY A 33 2.99 20.34 4.50
C GLY A 33 3.73 19.27 5.31
N GLU A 34 3.63 19.33 6.64
CA GLU A 34 4.23 18.32 7.53
C GLU A 34 3.71 16.91 7.25
N ALA A 35 2.42 16.78 6.95
CA ALA A 35 1.83 15.48 6.62
C ALA A 35 2.47 14.88 5.35
N HIS A 36 2.67 15.68 4.30
CA HIS A 36 3.33 15.23 3.08
C HIS A 36 4.80 14.85 3.32
N GLU A 37 5.54 15.66 4.08
CA GLU A 37 6.94 15.36 4.42
C GLU A 37 7.05 14.04 5.19
N LEU A 38 6.14 13.82 6.14
CA LEU A 38 6.11 12.59 6.92
C LEU A 38 5.74 11.39 6.05
N ILE A 39 4.74 11.50 5.17
CA ILE A 39 4.40 10.46 4.20
C ILE A 39 5.61 10.12 3.33
N ASN A 40 6.32 11.12 2.79
CA ASN A 40 7.52 10.89 1.98
C ASN A 40 8.63 10.17 2.75
N LYS A 41 8.85 10.56 4.01
CA LYS A 41 9.82 9.89 4.89
C LYS A 41 9.44 8.43 5.13
N LEU A 42 8.18 8.15 5.43
CA LEU A 42 7.66 6.80 5.69
C LEU A 42 7.65 5.92 4.42
N ALA A 43 7.34 6.51 3.26
CA ALA A 43 7.41 5.85 1.96
C ALA A 43 8.84 5.43 1.61
N LYS A 44 9.82 6.33 1.80
CA LYS A 44 11.26 6.03 1.60
C LYS A 44 11.74 4.93 2.53
N LYS A 45 11.19 4.88 3.74
CA LYS A 45 11.38 3.79 4.69
C LYS A 45 10.71 2.49 4.27
N GLY A 46 9.91 2.42 3.21
CA GLY A 46 9.28 1.17 2.73
C GLY A 46 8.01 0.76 3.47
N LEU A 47 7.33 1.70 4.15
CA LEU A 47 6.02 1.44 4.74
C LEU A 47 4.93 1.49 3.67
N VAL A 48 3.98 0.55 3.76
CA VAL A 48 2.81 0.48 2.89
C VAL A 48 1.71 1.33 3.48
N PHE A 49 1.20 2.25 2.67
CA PHE A 49 0.01 3.03 3.02
C PHE A 49 -1.24 2.26 2.63
N THR A 50 -2.16 2.11 3.59
CA THR A 50 -3.46 1.47 3.32
C THR A 50 -4.58 2.38 3.81
N VAL A 51 -5.60 2.53 2.97
CA VAL A 51 -6.79 3.34 3.23
C VAL A 51 -8.05 2.52 2.91
N ALA A 52 -9.20 2.95 3.42
CA ALA A 52 -10.48 2.36 3.04
C ALA A 52 -10.83 2.88 1.63
N ASN A 53 -11.13 1.96 0.72
CA ASN A 53 -11.42 2.28 -0.67
C ASN A 53 -12.94 2.32 -0.91
N SER A 54 -13.65 3.26 -0.26
CA SER A 54 -15.08 3.51 -0.47
C SER A 54 -15.35 5.02 -0.53
N LYS A 55 -16.48 5.43 -1.12
CA LYS A 55 -16.92 6.84 -1.11
C LYS A 55 -17.41 7.32 0.26
N SER A 56 -17.46 6.43 1.25
CA SER A 56 -18.01 6.75 2.56
C SER A 56 -17.10 7.74 3.28
N PRO A 57 -17.64 8.86 3.80
CA PRO A 57 -16.84 9.92 4.45
C PRO A 57 -16.23 9.50 5.79
N VAL A 58 -16.49 8.27 6.26
CA VAL A 58 -15.95 7.72 7.51
C VAL A 58 -14.54 7.16 7.37
N HIS A 59 -13.76 7.55 6.35
CA HIS A 59 -12.35 7.20 6.37
C HIS A 59 -11.65 7.96 7.49
N GLN A 60 -11.28 7.26 8.56
CA GLN A 60 -10.72 7.87 9.79
C GLN A 60 -9.20 7.67 9.93
N VAL A 61 -8.60 6.75 9.18
CA VAL A 61 -7.22 6.31 9.44
C VAL A 61 -6.45 6.01 8.15
N ILE A 62 -5.33 6.70 7.94
CA ILE A 62 -4.31 6.28 6.97
C ILE A 62 -3.25 5.49 7.73
N CYS A 63 -3.19 4.20 7.45
CA CYS A 63 -2.22 3.30 8.07
C CYS A 63 -0.89 3.34 7.32
N SER A 64 0.23 3.38 8.06
CA SER A 64 1.60 3.35 7.52
C SER A 64 2.32 2.12 8.06
N CYS A 65 2.05 0.94 7.49
CA CYS A 65 2.41 -0.35 8.10
C CYS A 65 3.50 -1.08 7.30
N CYS A 66 4.27 -1.95 7.96
CA CYS A 66 5.11 -2.95 7.31
C CYS A 66 4.54 -4.36 7.50
N ALA A 67 4.99 -5.30 6.65
CA ALA A 67 4.67 -6.72 6.78
C ALA A 67 5.26 -7.41 8.03
N CYS A 68 6.03 -6.71 8.87
CA CYS A 68 6.67 -7.28 10.07
C CYS A 68 5.69 -7.51 11.23
N CYS A 69 4.86 -6.52 11.54
CA CYS A 69 3.95 -6.54 12.71
C CYS A 69 2.48 -6.35 12.35
N CYS A 70 2.15 -5.84 11.15
CA CYS A 70 0.76 -5.66 10.75
C CYS A 70 0.12 -7.00 10.40
N ALA A 71 -0.91 -7.40 11.15
CA ALA A 71 -1.64 -8.65 10.90
C ALA A 71 -2.22 -8.72 9.48
N MET A 72 -2.73 -7.59 8.98
CA MET A 72 -3.29 -7.49 7.62
C MET A 72 -2.20 -7.69 6.55
N LEU A 73 -1.09 -6.93 6.60
CA LEU A 73 0.00 -7.11 5.64
C LEU A 73 0.63 -8.50 5.76
N ARG A 74 0.79 -9.05 6.97
CA ARG A 74 1.25 -10.44 7.15
C ARG A 74 0.30 -11.45 6.51
N GLY A 75 -1.00 -11.23 6.62
CA GLY A 75 -2.02 -12.06 5.98
C GLY A 75 -2.02 -11.98 4.45
N LEU A 76 -1.49 -10.88 3.88
CA LEU A 76 -1.33 -10.72 2.44
C LEU A 76 -0.03 -11.33 1.91
N THR A 77 1.05 -11.29 2.71
CA THR A 77 2.39 -11.63 2.21
C THR A 77 2.89 -13.00 2.63
N ARG A 78 2.30 -13.64 3.65
CA ARG A 78 2.77 -14.94 4.17
C ARG A 78 2.02 -16.14 3.62
N PHE A 79 0.77 -15.97 3.23
CA PHE A 79 -0.03 -17.04 2.66
C PHE A 79 0.16 -16.97 1.15
N GLU A 80 1.12 -17.74 0.65
CA GLU A 80 1.46 -17.86 -0.78
C GLU A 80 0.20 -18.15 -1.60
N ASP A 81 -0.39 -17.09 -2.16
CA ASP A 81 -1.44 -17.11 -3.19
C ASP A 81 -2.82 -17.63 -2.74
N LYS A 82 -3.04 -17.87 -1.44
CA LYS A 82 -4.37 -18.30 -0.90
C LYS A 82 -5.28 -17.15 -0.47
N ASN A 83 -4.84 -15.90 -0.61
CA ASN A 83 -5.53 -14.74 -0.04
C ASN A 83 -5.53 -13.51 -0.97
N GLU A 84 -5.37 -13.72 -2.27
CA GLU A 84 -5.19 -12.63 -3.25
C GLU A 84 -6.35 -11.62 -3.28
N ASN A 85 -7.56 -12.08 -2.93
CA ASN A 85 -8.79 -11.29 -2.96
C ASN A 85 -9.25 -10.83 -1.56
N CYS A 86 -8.43 -10.95 -0.51
CA CYS A 86 -8.87 -10.56 0.85
C CYS A 86 -8.90 -9.04 1.09
N VAL A 87 -8.28 -8.26 0.20
CA VAL A 87 -8.39 -6.81 0.15
C VAL A 87 -8.58 -6.36 -1.29
N ALA A 88 -9.31 -5.27 -1.49
CA ALA A 88 -9.37 -4.62 -2.79
C ALA A 88 -8.01 -4.01 -3.16
N LYS A 89 -7.60 -4.22 -4.41
CA LYS A 89 -6.37 -3.65 -4.98
C LYS A 89 -6.60 -2.18 -5.35
N SER A 90 -5.52 -1.41 -5.39
CA SER A 90 -5.54 -0.03 -5.87
C SER A 90 -5.87 0.04 -7.37
N ASN A 91 -6.37 1.19 -7.82
CA ASN A 91 -6.54 1.51 -9.24
C ASN A 91 -5.20 1.85 -9.93
N TYR A 92 -4.09 1.50 -9.31
CA TYR A 92 -2.75 1.76 -9.82
C TYR A 92 -1.97 0.45 -9.84
N VAL A 93 -1.23 0.23 -10.93
CA VAL A 93 -0.31 -0.90 -11.09
C VAL A 93 1.04 -0.36 -11.48
N SER A 94 2.11 -0.91 -10.92
CA SER A 94 3.46 -0.50 -11.26
C SER A 94 3.84 -0.96 -12.67
N LYS A 95 4.41 -0.07 -13.48
CA LYS A 95 4.92 -0.36 -14.82
C LYS A 95 6.38 0.07 -14.92
N VAL A 96 7.20 -0.75 -15.57
CA VAL A 96 8.64 -0.52 -15.77
C VAL A 96 8.88 0.00 -17.18
N ASN A 97 9.71 1.03 -17.31
CA ASN A 97 10.35 1.47 -18.53
C ASN A 97 11.67 0.69 -18.69
N PHE A 98 11.75 -0.14 -19.72
CA PHE A 98 12.92 -1.01 -19.94
C PHE A 98 14.17 -0.24 -20.40
N ASP A 99 14.01 0.91 -21.03
CA ASP A 99 15.13 1.72 -21.51
C ASP A 99 15.92 2.34 -20.35
N LEU A 100 15.21 2.70 -19.27
CA LEU A 100 15.81 3.29 -18.06
C LEU A 100 16.22 2.24 -17.02
N CYS A 101 15.70 1.02 -17.10
CA CYS A 101 15.91 0.02 -16.06
C CYS A 101 17.30 -0.60 -16.15
N GLU A 102 18.12 -0.42 -15.11
CA GLU A 102 19.48 -0.97 -15.03
C GLU A 102 19.56 -2.36 -14.36
N GLY A 103 18.43 -2.96 -13.99
CA GLY A 103 18.43 -4.31 -13.41
C GLY A 103 18.91 -4.44 -11.97
N CYS A 104 19.09 -3.33 -11.23
CA CYS A 104 19.67 -3.28 -9.88
C CYS A 104 18.88 -4.03 -8.76
N ALA A 105 17.74 -4.65 -9.08
CA ALA A 105 16.91 -5.47 -8.18
C ALA A 105 16.33 -4.81 -6.91
N LEU A 106 16.64 -3.55 -6.60
CA LEU A 106 16.15 -2.85 -5.40
C LEU A 106 14.62 -2.85 -5.27
N CYS A 107 13.92 -2.70 -6.39
CA CYS A 107 12.45 -2.73 -6.43
C CYS A 107 11.88 -4.11 -6.06
N ALA A 108 12.56 -5.19 -6.46
CA ALA A 108 12.18 -6.56 -6.13
C ALA A 108 12.39 -6.85 -4.65
N GLU A 109 13.53 -6.45 -4.08
CA GLU A 109 13.82 -6.62 -2.65
C GLU A 109 12.81 -5.89 -1.75
N ARG A 110 12.42 -4.67 -2.14
CA ARG A 110 11.49 -3.86 -1.34
C ARG A 110 10.02 -4.22 -1.49
N CYS A 111 9.63 -5.02 -2.48
CA CYS A 111 8.23 -5.35 -2.70
C CYS A 111 7.73 -6.35 -1.64
N PRO A 112 6.86 -5.95 -0.68
CA PRO A 112 6.40 -6.89 0.35
C PRO A 112 5.51 -7.99 -0.23
N PHE A 113 4.87 -7.74 -1.38
CA PHE A 113 3.95 -8.66 -2.06
C PHE A 113 4.65 -9.59 -3.06
N LYS A 114 5.99 -9.51 -3.18
CA LYS A 114 6.78 -10.29 -4.14
C LYS A 114 6.26 -10.21 -5.58
N ALA A 115 5.71 -9.06 -5.97
CA ALA A 115 5.11 -8.85 -7.28
C ALA A 115 6.14 -8.52 -8.38
N ILE A 116 7.43 -8.44 -8.05
CA ILE A 116 8.47 -8.01 -8.99
C ILE A 116 9.54 -9.10 -9.07
N LYS A 117 9.90 -9.49 -10.29
CA LYS A 117 11.01 -10.40 -10.58
C LYS A 117 12.03 -9.71 -11.47
N ILE A 118 13.27 -10.17 -11.45
CA ILE A 118 14.31 -9.74 -12.37
C ILE A 118 14.46 -10.82 -13.44
N THR A 119 14.41 -10.44 -14.71
CA THR A 119 14.54 -11.34 -15.85
C THR A 119 15.29 -10.60 -16.95
N ASN A 120 16.35 -11.20 -17.50
CA ASN A 120 17.22 -10.57 -18.50
C ASN A 120 17.66 -9.16 -18.07
N GLU A 121 18.11 -9.02 -16.82
CA GLU A 121 18.57 -7.74 -16.24
C GLU A 121 17.50 -6.63 -16.21
N LYS A 122 16.22 -6.99 -16.32
CA LYS A 122 15.10 -6.03 -16.23
C LYS A 122 14.10 -6.44 -15.17
N ALA A 123 13.49 -5.45 -14.53
CA ALA A 123 12.40 -5.67 -13.59
C ALA A 123 11.10 -5.93 -14.33
N ILE A 124 10.42 -7.03 -13.98
CA ILE A 124 9.12 -7.45 -14.51
C ILE A 124 8.11 -7.46 -13.37
N VAL A 125 7.00 -6.74 -13.53
CA VAL A 125 5.92 -6.65 -12.54
C VAL A 125 4.81 -7.63 -12.91
N ASP A 126 4.41 -8.48 -11.95
CA ASP A 126 3.19 -9.27 -12.02
C ASP A 126 1.99 -8.42 -11.59
N PRO A 127 1.08 -8.04 -12.51
CA PRO A 127 -0.07 -7.21 -12.20
C PRO A 127 -1.06 -7.91 -11.26
N LYS A 128 -1.10 -9.25 -11.21
CA LYS A 128 -1.98 -9.99 -10.31
C LYS A 128 -1.53 -9.86 -8.86
N LYS A 129 -0.22 -9.83 -8.60
CA LYS A 129 0.35 -9.67 -7.24
C LYS A 129 0.60 -8.21 -6.85
N CYS A 130 0.48 -7.28 -7.79
CA CYS A 130 0.67 -5.85 -7.54
C CYS A 130 -0.55 -5.22 -6.86
N TYR A 131 -0.39 -4.76 -5.63
CA TYR A 131 -1.43 -4.01 -4.91
C TYR A 131 -1.39 -2.48 -5.15
N GLY A 132 -0.44 -2.00 -5.97
CA GLY A 132 -0.35 -0.57 -6.30
C GLY A 132 0.17 0.34 -5.19
N CYS A 133 0.96 -0.19 -4.24
CA CYS A 133 1.44 0.56 -3.08
C CYS A 133 2.50 1.63 -3.37
N GLY A 134 3.14 1.62 -4.55
CA GLY A 134 4.10 2.65 -4.97
C GLY A 134 5.51 2.59 -4.34
N ILE A 135 5.78 1.71 -3.38
CA ILE A 135 7.10 1.63 -2.72
C ILE A 135 8.24 1.44 -3.73
N CYS A 136 8.02 0.60 -4.74
CA CYS A 136 9.00 0.36 -5.80
C CYS A 136 9.33 1.62 -6.60
N ALA A 137 8.34 2.48 -6.90
CA ALA A 137 8.54 3.73 -7.62
C ALA A 137 9.38 4.73 -6.80
N VAL A 138 9.10 4.84 -5.49
CA VAL A 138 9.88 5.69 -4.57
C VAL A 138 11.32 5.20 -4.39
N THR A 139 11.56 3.90 -4.61
CA THR A 139 12.86 3.27 -4.36
C THR A 139 13.78 3.30 -5.59
N CYS A 140 13.24 3.42 -6.79
CA CYS A 140 14.03 3.34 -8.01
C CYS A 140 14.85 4.62 -8.19
N PRO A 141 16.20 4.56 -8.17
CA PRO A 141 17.05 5.74 -8.25
C PRO A 141 16.99 6.42 -9.63
N VAL A 142 16.71 5.63 -10.68
CA VAL A 142 16.63 6.07 -12.08
C VAL A 142 15.18 6.26 -12.56
N GLU A 143 14.21 6.22 -11.64
CA GLU A 143 12.77 6.38 -11.92
C GLU A 143 12.21 5.48 -13.04
N ALA A 144 12.84 4.33 -13.28
CA ALA A 144 12.42 3.39 -14.32
C ALA A 144 11.07 2.73 -14.03
N ILE A 145 10.56 2.76 -12.79
CA ILE A 145 9.26 2.17 -12.43
C ILE A 145 8.30 3.24 -11.90
N LYS A 146 7.09 3.30 -12.47
CA LYS A 146 6.06 4.29 -12.12
C LYS A 146 4.71 3.62 -11.88
N LEU A 147 3.82 4.29 -11.15
CA LEU A 147 2.44 3.84 -10.96
C LEU A 147 1.59 4.31 -12.14
N ASN A 148 0.95 3.37 -12.82
CA ASN A 148 0.03 3.65 -13.91
C ASN A 148 -1.39 3.42 -13.42
N ARG A 149 -2.25 4.41 -13.63
CA ARG A 149 -3.68 4.28 -13.33
C ARG A 149 -4.29 3.29 -14.31
N ILE A 150 -4.96 2.29 -13.79
CA ILE A 150 -5.86 1.41 -14.54
C ILE A 150 -7.29 1.84 -14.22
N GLU A 151 -8.14 1.91 -15.23
CA GLU A 151 -9.57 2.09 -14.99
C GLU A 151 -10.10 0.81 -14.34
N GLN A 152 -10.39 0.88 -13.04
CA GLN A 152 -11.30 -0.07 -12.41
C GLN A 152 -12.71 0.51 -12.45
N SER A 153 -13.65 -0.35 -12.82
CA SER A 153 -15.01 0.02 -13.20
C SER A 153 -15.94 0.37 -12.03
N TYR A 154 -15.54 0.18 -10.77
CA TYR A 154 -16.48 0.35 -9.65
C TYR A 154 -15.84 0.87 -8.36
N ILE A 155 -16.15 2.13 -8.01
CA ILE A 155 -15.90 2.68 -6.68
C ILE A 155 -17.12 2.39 -5.82
N TYR A 156 -16.96 1.61 -4.75
CA TYR A 156 -18.05 1.23 -3.86
C TYR A 156 -18.60 2.45 -3.12
N SER A 157 -19.93 2.58 -3.10
CA SER A 157 -20.63 3.63 -2.37
C SER A 157 -20.45 3.52 -0.87
N ASP A 158 -20.35 2.28 -0.36
CA ASP A 158 -20.29 1.95 1.06
C ASP A 158 -19.27 0.82 1.31
N THR A 159 -18.69 0.82 2.51
CA THR A 159 -17.68 -0.16 2.92
C THR A 159 -18.28 -1.56 3.09
N ALA A 160 -19.56 -1.70 3.46
CA ALA A 160 -20.24 -2.99 3.55
C ALA A 160 -20.31 -3.70 2.19
N LYS A 161 -20.65 -2.96 1.12
CA LYS A 161 -20.68 -3.51 -0.26
C LYS A 161 -19.29 -3.93 -0.74
N LEU A 162 -18.25 -3.17 -0.35
CA LEU A 162 -16.87 -3.54 -0.62
C LEU A 162 -16.51 -4.87 0.07
N PHE A 163 -16.82 -5.00 1.37
CA PHE A 163 -16.56 -6.23 2.10
C PHE A 163 -17.36 -7.42 1.56
N GLU A 164 -18.62 -7.20 1.16
CA GLU A 164 -19.45 -8.24 0.55
C GLU A 164 -18.83 -8.73 -0.77
N LYS A 165 -18.36 -7.82 -1.63
CA LYS A 165 -17.68 -8.21 -2.87
C LYS A 165 -16.41 -9.01 -2.58
N ILE A 166 -15.55 -8.50 -1.69
CA ILE A 166 -14.34 -9.20 -1.24
C ILE A 166 -14.69 -10.61 -0.77
N TYR A 167 -15.74 -10.75 0.05
CA TYR A 167 -16.19 -12.04 0.54
C TYR A 167 -16.65 -12.98 -0.58
N GLN A 168 -17.45 -12.49 -1.53
CA GLN A 168 -17.91 -13.27 -2.68
C GLN A 168 -16.75 -13.72 -3.58
N GLU A 169 -15.79 -12.83 -3.85
CA GLU A 169 -14.59 -13.13 -4.66
C GLU A 169 -13.66 -14.14 -3.99
N ASN A 170 -13.56 -14.13 -2.66
CA ASN A 170 -12.80 -15.16 -1.92
C ASN A 170 -13.49 -16.53 -1.89
N ARG A 171 -14.82 -16.59 -2.05
CA ARG A 171 -15.58 -17.86 -2.07
C ARG A 171 -15.72 -18.47 -3.45
N ARG A 172 -15.53 -17.70 -4.52
CA ARG A 172 -15.39 -18.22 -5.89
C ARG A 172 -14.04 -18.91 -6.03
N LYS A 173 -13.96 -20.16 -5.59
CA LYS A 173 -12.89 -21.07 -6.01
C LYS A 173 -13.28 -21.58 -7.40
N GLU A 174 -12.61 -21.08 -8.43
CA GLU A 174 -12.49 -21.83 -9.69
C GLU A 174 -11.61 -23.05 -9.45
#